data_AF-A0A3D4VZU0-F1
#
_entry.id   AF-A0A3D4VZU0-F1
#
_cell.length_a   1.000
_cell.length_b   1.000
_cell.length_c   1.000
_cell.angle_alpha   90.00
_cell.angle_beta   90.00
_cell.angle_gamma   90.00
#
_symmetry.space_group_name_H-M   'P 1'
#
loop_
_entity.id
_entity.type
_entity.pdbx_description
1 polymer ?
#
loop_
_entity_poly.entity_id
_entity_poly.type
_entity_poly.pdbx_seq_one_letter_code
_entity_poly.pdbx_strand_id
1 'polypeptide(L)' 'VDLFSGLIYNMLGISEDIYTPLFAIARVPGWCAHRVEEVIFANRIIRPAYKYLGVRQKYKPIEER' A
#
# COMPACT_ATOMS: atom_id res chain seq x y z
N VAL A 1 -0.15 -17.72 -1.39
CA VAL A 1 -0.23 -17.89 -2.86
C VAL A 1 1.13 -17.64 -3.49
N ASP A 2 1.86 -16.63 -2.99
CA ASP A 2 3.06 -16.08 -3.62
C ASP A 2 4.25 -17.05 -3.70
N LEU A 3 4.43 -17.93 -2.70
CA LEU A 3 5.46 -18.97 -2.71
C LEU A 3 5.31 -19.96 -3.88
N PHE A 4 4.08 -20.42 -4.14
CA PHE A 4 3.80 -21.37 -5.21
C PHE A 4 3.66 -20.69 -6.57
N SER A 5 3.14 -19.45 -6.62
CA SER A 5 3.06 -18.71 -7.88
C SER A 5 4.43 -18.25 -8.37
N GLY A 6 5.36 -17.88 -7.49
CA GLY A 6 6.74 -17.58 -7.88
C GLY A 6 7.46 -18.80 -8.47
N LEU A 7 7.28 -19.98 -7.87
CA LEU A 7 7.80 -21.24 -8.42
C LEU A 7 7.22 -21.53 -9.81
N ILE A 8 5.92 -21.34 -10.00
CA ILE A 8 5.26 -21.55 -11.30
C ILE A 8 5.72 -20.53 -12.34
N TYR A 9 5.86 -19.25 -11.98
CA TYR A 9 6.39 -18.23 -12.89
C TYR A 9 7.83 -18.53 -13.31
N ASN A 10 8.65 -19.05 -12.40
CA ASN A 10 10.01 -19.50 -12.71
C ASN A 10 10.00 -20.72 -13.66
N MET A 11 9.12 -21.71 -13.40
CA MET A 11 8.92 -22.86 -14.31
C MET A 11 8.40 -22.44 -15.70
N LEU A 12 7.63 -21.35 -15.79
CA LEU A 12 7.14 -20.76 -17.04
C LEU A 12 8.18 -19.89 -17.77
N GLY A 13 9.37 -19.72 -17.21
CA GLY A 13 10.43 -18.89 -17.80
C GLY A 13 10.13 -17.38 -17.78
N ILE A 14 9.20 -16.95 -16.92
CA ILE A 14 8.82 -15.55 -16.73
C ILE A 14 9.93 -14.87 -15.90
N SER A 15 10.45 -13.74 -16.38
CA SER A 15 11.45 -12.96 -15.63
C SER A 15 10.90 -12.51 -14.28
N GLU A 16 11.73 -12.58 -13.24
CA GLU A 16 11.39 -12.13 -11.88
C GLU A 16 11.03 -10.63 -11.85
N ASP A 17 11.61 -9.84 -12.76
CA ASP A 17 11.33 -8.40 -12.88
C ASP A 17 9.86 -8.09 -13.14
N ILE A 18 9.11 -9.03 -13.74
CA ILE A 18 7.70 -8.83 -14.11
C ILE A 18 6.71 -9.47 -13.13
N TYR A 19 7.16 -10.06 -12.03
CA TYR A 19 6.26 -10.70 -11.05
C TYR A 19 5.33 -9.67 -10.38
N THR A 20 5.87 -8.52 -9.99
CA THR A 20 5.10 -7.43 -9.37
C THR A 20 4.09 -6.81 -10.35
N PRO A 21 4.48 -6.48 -11.60
CA PRO A 21 3.52 -6.08 -12.64
C PRO A 21 2.41 -7.09 -12.90
N LEU A 22 2.73 -8.39 -12.95
CA LEU A 22 1.74 -9.45 -13.19
C LEU A 22 0.73 -9.55 -12.04
N PHE A 23 1.20 -9.44 -10.80
CA PHE A 23 0.33 -9.32 -9.63
C PHE A 23 -0.58 -8.10 -9.73
N ALA A 24 -0.03 -6.93 -10.08
CA ALA A 24 -0.79 -5.70 -10.17
C ALA A 24 -1.93 -5.82 -11.19
N ILE A 25 -1.65 -6.33 -12.41
CA ILE A 25 -2.65 -6.57 -13.47
C ILE A 25 -3.79 -7.45 -12.95
N ALA A 26 -3.45 -8.53 -12.24
CA ALA A 26 -4.44 -9.44 -11.68
C ALA A 26 -5.26 -8.83 -10.53
N ARG A 27 -4.83 -7.71 -9.92
CA ARG A 27 -5.54 -7.04 -8.82
C ARG A 27 -6.29 -5.78 -9.23
N VAL A 28 -5.95 -5.15 -10.36
CA VAL A 28 -6.67 -4.00 -10.91
C VAL A 28 -8.20 -4.15 -10.88
N PRO A 29 -8.83 -5.24 -11.36
CA PRO A 29 -10.29 -5.35 -11.34
C PRO A 29 -10.88 -5.32 -9.92
N GLY A 30 -10.18 -5.90 -8.94
CA GLY A 30 -10.58 -5.85 -7.53
C GLY A 30 -10.46 -4.43 -6.96
N TRP A 31 -9.38 -3.71 -7.26
CA TRP A 31 -9.23 -2.31 -6.85
C TRP A 31 -10.32 -1.42 -7.46
N CYS A 32 -10.66 -1.63 -8.74
CA CYS A 32 -11.74 -0.91 -9.39
C CYS A 32 -13.09 -1.21 -8.73
N ALA A 33 -13.38 -2.49 -8.43
CA ALA A 33 -14.61 -2.88 -7.75
C ALA A 33 -14.75 -2.22 -6.37
N HIS A 34 -13.71 -2.31 -5.52
CA HIS A 34 -13.70 -1.65 -4.22
C HIS A 34 -13.80 -0.13 -4.31
N ARG A 35 -13.18 0.47 -5.33
CA ARG A 35 -13.28 1.92 -5.54
C ARG A 35 -14.71 2.33 -5.89
N VAL A 36 -15.37 1.58 -6.76
CA VAL A 36 -16.77 1.83 -7.13
C VAL A 36 -17.68 1.65 -5.92
N GLU A 37 -17.46 0.60 -5.12
CA GLU A 37 -18.21 0.34 -3.88
C GLU A 37 -18.06 1.51 -2.88
N GLU A 38 -16.83 1.99 -2.68
CA GLU A 38 -16.56 3.14 -1.80
C GLU A 38 -17.30 4.40 -2.26
N VAL A 39 -17.25 4.69 -3.56
CA VAL A 39 -17.89 5.90 -4.14
C VAL A 39 -19.42 5.83 -4.04
N ILE A 40 -20.02 4.66 -4.24
CA ILE A 40 -21.48 4.51 -4.27
C ILE A 40 -22.06 4.45 -2.84
N PHE A 41 -21.43 3.68 -1.94
CA PHE A 41 -22.01 3.37 -0.62
C PHE A 41 -21.39 4.15 0.54
N ALA A 42 -20.12 4.51 0.43
CA ALA A 42 -19.32 4.99 1.55
C ALA A 42 -18.56 6.28 1.20
N ASN A 43 -19.18 7.17 0.42
CA ASN A 43 -18.64 8.43 -0.14
C ASN A 43 -18.19 9.44 0.94
N ARG A 44 -17.23 9.05 1.76
CA ARG A 44 -16.72 9.75 2.93
C ARG A 44 -15.21 9.65 2.91
N ILE A 45 -14.56 10.79 2.98
CA ILE A 45 -13.10 10.85 3.10
C ILE A 45 -12.63 10.17 4.39
N ILE A 46 -11.63 9.29 4.26
CA ILE A 46 -11.00 8.62 5.40
C ILE A 46 -10.15 9.64 6.17
N ARG A 47 -10.46 9.84 7.45
CA ARG A 47 -9.72 10.74 8.37
C ARG A 47 -9.14 9.94 9.53
N PRO A 48 -7.92 9.39 9.39
CA PRO A 48 -7.28 8.64 10.47
C PRO A 48 -6.96 9.57 11.64
N ALA A 49 -7.26 9.14 12.85
CA ALA A 49 -6.84 9.82 14.08
C ALA A 49 -5.52 9.22 14.57
N TYR A 50 -4.62 10.09 15.06
CA TYR A 50 -3.36 9.67 15.63
C TYR A 50 -3.30 10.06 17.11
N LYS A 51 -2.70 9.19 17.92
CA LYS A 51 -2.37 9.49 19.32
C LYS A 51 -0.92 9.94 19.39
N TYR A 52 -0.68 11.20 19.74
CA TYR A 52 0.67 11.72 19.93
C TYR A 52 1.26 11.16 21.23
N LEU A 53 2.45 10.54 21.14
CA LEU A 53 3.20 9.99 22.28
C LEU A 53 4.48 10.78 22.58
N GLY A 54 4.75 11.86 21.83
CA GLY A 54 5.96 12.64 22.04
C GLY A 54 5.88 13.50 23.30
N VAL A 55 7.05 13.85 23.83
CA VAL A 55 7.18 14.81 24.92
C VAL A 55 7.32 16.20 24.33
N ARG A 56 6.60 17.17 24.87
CA ARG A 56 6.67 18.57 24.40
C ARG A 56 8.05 19.14 24.72
N GLN A 57 8.86 19.36 23.68
CA GLN A 57 10.18 19.97 23.79
C GLN A 57 10.07 21.49 23.63
N LYS A 58 10.86 22.25 24.39
CA LYS A 58 11.05 23.68 24.13
C LYS A 58 11.97 23.83 22.93
N TYR A 59 11.67 24.81 22.08
CA TYR A 59 12.56 25.15 20.97
C TYR A 59 13.90 25.63 21.52
N LYS A 60 15.00 25.03 21.07
CA LYS A 60 16.35 25.50 21.33
C LYS A 60 16.87 26.27 20.10
N PRO A 61 17.34 27.53 20.27
CA PRO A 61 18.05 28.25 19.23
C PRO A 61 19.18 27.40 18.65
N ILE A 62 19.54 27.61 17.39
CA ILE A 62 20.51 26.76 16.70
C ILE A 62 21.89 26.82 17.37
N GLU A 63 22.19 27.94 18.03
CA GLU A 63 23.40 28.20 18.81
C GLU A 63 23.47 27.37 20.11
N GLU A 64 22.33 26.85 20.59
CA GLU A 64 22.17 26.14 21.87
C GLU A 64 21.72 24.67 21.70
N ARG A 65 21.76 24.15 20.46
CA ARG A 65 21.35 22.77 20.16
C ARG A 65 22.34 21.73 20.68
#